data_AF-A0A8K0H3G9-F1
#
_entry.id   AF-A0A8K0H3G9-F1
#
_cell.length_a   1.000
_cell.length_b   1.000
_cell.length_c   1.000
_cell.angle_alpha   90.00
_cell.angle_beta   90.00
_cell.angle_gamma   90.00
#
_symmetry.space_group_name_H-M   'P 1'
#
loop_
_entity.id
_entity.type
_entity.pdbx_description
1 polymer ?
#
loop_
_entity_poly.entity_id
_entity_poly.type
_entity_poly.pdbx_seq_one_letter_code
_entity_poly.pdbx_strand_id
1 'polypeptide(L)'
;MITRLNNTSPLVKHIVLPPEFVNEIKGRGLIASLCLQEEVLNHSSVGGFLTHSGWNSTIESFSSSVPMLYWSFFTDQSTNCPYTCKEWGIGMEINKDVKINEVEKLVRELMEADNGKETKMNVIEWKGMAQDATSANGSSTKGLDNLASYLLS
;
A
#
# COMPACT_ATOMS: atom_id res chain seq x y z
N MET A 1 -6.26 6.78 0.51
CA MET A 1 -5.58 6.76 1.82
C MET A 1 -6.50 6.05 2.80
N ILE A 2 -6.32 4.74 2.97
CA ILE A 2 -7.07 3.97 3.97
C ILE A 2 -6.16 3.89 5.19
N THR A 3 -6.47 4.65 6.23
CA THR A 3 -5.90 4.45 7.56
C THR A 3 -6.91 3.63 8.35
N ARG A 4 -6.49 2.51 8.93
CA ARG A 4 -7.20 1.89 10.06
C ARG A 4 -7.18 2.91 11.21
N LEU A 5 -8.15 3.82 11.24
CA LEU A 5 -8.43 4.63 12.41
C LEU A 5 -9.32 3.78 13.31
N ASN A 6 -8.77 3.29 14.42
CA ASN A 6 -9.55 2.64 15.45
C ASN A 6 -10.68 3.59 15.89
N ASN A 7 -11.92 3.11 15.78
CA ASN A 7 -13.18 3.84 16.06
C ASN A 7 -13.37 4.29 17.52
N THR A 8 -12.34 4.24 18.35
CA THR A 8 -12.39 4.59 19.78
C THR A 8 -11.81 5.98 20.09
N SER A 9 -11.21 6.67 19.11
CA SER A 9 -10.61 7.99 19.35
C SER A 9 -11.56 9.13 18.92
N PRO A 10 -11.98 10.04 19.83
CA PRO A 10 -12.92 11.14 19.54
C PRO A 10 -12.37 12.22 18.59
N LEU A 11 -11.19 12.00 18.00
CA LEU A 11 -10.49 12.92 17.10
C LEU A 11 -10.75 12.66 15.62
N VAL A 12 -11.55 11.65 15.25
CA VAL A 12 -11.97 11.46 13.86
C VAL A 12 -13.02 12.54 13.52
N LYS A 13 -12.55 13.74 13.18
CA LYS A 13 -13.36 14.73 12.46
C LYS A 13 -13.94 14.02 11.24
N HIS A 14 -15.27 13.94 11.13
CA HIS A 14 -15.91 13.62 9.85
C HIS A 14 -15.34 14.58 8.81
N ILE A 15 -14.57 14.06 7.86
CA ILE A 15 -14.10 14.82 6.71
C ILE A 15 -15.36 15.16 5.91
N VAL A 16 -15.77 16.42 5.93
CA VAL A 16 -16.87 16.92 5.10
C VAL A 16 -16.24 17.32 3.76
N LEU A 17 -16.54 16.54 2.73
CA LEU A 17 -16.09 16.84 1.37
C LEU A 17 -17.10 17.78 0.68
N PRO A 18 -16.64 18.67 -0.23
CA PRO A 18 -17.54 19.54 -0.98
C PRO A 18 -18.60 18.73 -1.74
N PRO A 19 -19.89 19.12 -1.70
CA PRO A 19 -20.95 18.43 -2.45
C PRO A 19 -20.66 18.32 -3.95
N GLU A 20 -19.97 19.32 -4.50
CA GLU A 20 -19.54 19.36 -5.90
C GLU A 20 -18.61 18.18 -6.22
N PHE A 21 -17.66 17.88 -5.34
CA PHE A 21 -16.74 16.75 -5.49
C PHE A 21 -17.49 15.41 -5.42
N VAL A 22 -18.40 15.26 -4.46
CA VAL A 22 -19.21 14.03 -4.33
C VAL A 22 -20.05 13.78 -5.58
N ASN A 23 -20.63 14.83 -6.14
CA ASN A 23 -21.37 14.75 -7.40
C ASN A 23 -20.44 14.43 -8.59
N GLU A 24 -19.24 15.01 -8.63
CA GLU A 24 -18.27 14.81 -9.71
C GLU A 24 -17.79 13.35 -9.80
N ILE A 25 -17.63 12.66 -8.68
CA ILE A 25 -17.17 11.27 -8.65
C ILE A 25 -18.32 10.24 -8.72
N LYS A 26 -19.58 10.70 -8.81
CA LYS A 26 -20.75 9.83 -8.78
C LYS A 26 -20.68 8.79 -9.91
N GLY A 27 -20.82 7.51 -9.55
CA GLY A 27 -20.75 6.39 -10.49
C GLY A 27 -19.33 5.95 -10.90
N ARG A 28 -18.29 6.67 -10.47
CA ARG A 28 -16.88 6.33 -10.74
C ARG A 28 -15.99 6.26 -9.50
N GLY A 29 -16.53 6.58 -8.31
CA GLY A 29 -15.81 6.54 -7.05
C GLY A 29 -16.71 6.22 -5.87
N LEU A 30 -16.09 5.68 -4.81
CA LEU A 30 -16.73 5.38 -3.54
C LEU A 30 -15.90 6.01 -2.41
N ILE A 31 -16.59 6.64 -1.46
CA ILE A 31 -15.98 7.20 -0.26
C ILE A 31 -16.51 6.44 0.94
N ALA A 32 -15.61 5.85 1.72
CA ALA A 32 -15.96 5.08 2.90
C ALA A 32 -15.05 5.47 4.07
N SER A 33 -15.58 5.46 5.29
CA SER A 33 -14.80 5.69 6.51
C SER A 33 -13.92 4.50 6.87
N LEU A 34 -14.30 3.30 6.43
CA LEU A 34 -13.56 2.07 6.61
C LEU A 34 -13.84 1.14 5.42
N CYS A 35 -12.87 0.31 5.08
CA CYS A 35 -13.05 -0.82 4.18
C CYS A 35 -12.25 -2.03 4.67
N LEU A 36 -12.62 -3.21 4.19
CA LEU A 36 -11.82 -4.42 4.32
C LEU A 36 -10.64 -4.32 3.36
N GLN A 37 -9.58 -3.59 3.76
CA GLN A 37 -8.46 -3.21 2.90
C GLN A 37 -7.82 -4.43 2.21
N GLU A 38 -7.62 -5.53 2.95
CA GLU A 38 -7.09 -6.78 2.40
C GLU A 38 -7.97 -7.36 1.29
N GLU A 39 -9.29 -7.38 1.47
CA GLU A 39 -10.22 -7.87 0.44
C GLU A 39 -10.24 -6.94 -0.79
N VAL A 40 -10.17 -5.63 -0.57
CA VAL A 40 -10.08 -4.65 -1.66
C VAL A 40 -8.79 -4.86 -2.45
N LEU A 41 -7.64 -4.95 -1.77
CA LEU A 41 -6.34 -5.13 -2.43
C LEU A 41 -6.25 -6.46 -3.18
N ASN A 42 -6.86 -7.52 -2.68
CA ASN A 42 -6.92 -8.82 -3.37
C ASN A 42 -7.89 -8.84 -4.57
N HIS A 43 -8.68 -7.79 -4.80
CA HIS A 43 -9.61 -7.74 -5.91
C HIS A 43 -8.88 -7.45 -7.24
N SER A 44 -9.16 -8.24 -8.28
CA SER A 44 -8.46 -8.16 -9.58
C SER A 44 -8.61 -6.82 -10.31
N SER A 45 -9.67 -6.06 -10.02
CA SER A 45 -9.87 -4.71 -10.56
C SER A 45 -9.01 -3.62 -9.92
N VAL A 46 -8.27 -3.93 -8.84
CA VAL A 46 -7.39 -2.94 -8.21
C VAL A 46 -6.06 -2.87 -8.96
N GLY A 47 -5.83 -1.73 -9.61
CA GLY A 47 -4.62 -1.46 -10.38
C GLY A 47 -3.48 -0.83 -9.59
N GLY A 48 -3.78 -0.12 -8.50
CA GLY A 48 -2.77 0.57 -7.69
C GLY A 48 -3.29 1.05 -6.34
N PHE A 49 -2.38 1.30 -5.42
CA PHE A 49 -2.70 1.67 -4.04
C PHE A 49 -1.96 2.94 -3.58
N LEU A 50 -2.71 4.01 -3.34
CA LEU A 50 -2.18 5.21 -2.69
C LEU A 50 -2.16 5.05 -1.17
N THR A 51 -0.95 4.94 -0.61
CA THR A 51 -0.70 4.61 0.79
C THR A 51 0.23 5.61 1.46
N HIS A 52 0.15 5.67 2.79
CA HIS A 52 1.05 6.48 3.62
C HIS A 52 2.33 5.71 4.01
N SER A 53 2.60 4.55 3.40
CA SER A 53 3.81 3.74 3.62
C SER A 53 3.92 3.05 4.98
N GLY A 54 2.80 2.82 5.67
CA GLY A 54 2.77 1.97 6.86
C GLY A 54 3.10 0.51 6.52
N TRP A 55 3.93 -0.14 7.34
CA TRP A 55 4.51 -1.47 7.03
C TRP A 55 3.47 -2.55 6.71
N ASN A 56 2.39 -2.63 7.48
CA ASN A 56 1.31 -3.60 7.23
C ASN A 56 0.65 -3.35 5.87
N SER A 57 0.31 -2.10 5.56
CA SER A 57 -0.28 -1.72 4.27
C SER A 57 0.66 -2.03 3.10
N THR A 58 1.97 -1.87 3.30
CA THR A 58 2.98 -2.26 2.30
C THR A 58 2.95 -3.77 2.07
N ILE A 59 2.95 -4.58 3.14
CA ILE A 59 2.90 -6.04 3.05
C ILE A 59 1.62 -6.52 2.37
N GLU A 60 0.47 -6.00 2.77
CA GLU A 60 -0.83 -6.34 2.18
C GLU A 60 -0.85 -6.03 0.67
N SER A 61 -0.29 -4.89 0.27
CA SER A 61 -0.26 -4.47 -1.13
C SER A 61 0.59 -5.39 -2.00
N PHE A 62 1.86 -5.62 -1.65
CA PHE A 62 2.72 -6.44 -2.50
C PHE A 62 2.30 -7.92 -2.48
N SER A 63 1.79 -8.41 -1.34
CA SER A 63 1.22 -9.77 -1.24
C SER A 63 -0.01 -9.94 -2.14
N SER A 64 -0.77 -8.86 -2.35
CA SER A 64 -1.90 -8.81 -3.31
C SER A 64 -1.46 -8.48 -4.74
N SER A 65 -0.15 -8.42 -4.99
CA SER A 65 0.44 -8.00 -6.25
C SER A 65 0.06 -6.58 -6.68
N VAL A 66 -0.29 -5.66 -5.78
CA VAL A 66 -0.72 -4.30 -6.11
C VAL A 66 0.43 -3.29 -5.96
N PRO A 67 0.76 -2.51 -7.01
CA PRO A 67 1.81 -1.50 -6.96
C PRO A 67 1.32 -0.23 -6.25
N MET A 68 2.25 0.55 -5.69
CA MET A 68 1.92 1.62 -4.74
C MET A 68 2.32 3.02 -5.22
N LEU A 69 1.50 4.01 -4.85
CA LEU A 69 1.93 5.39 -4.72
C LEU A 69 2.12 5.70 -3.24
N TYR A 70 3.30 6.17 -2.88
CA TYR A 70 3.64 6.48 -1.51
C TYR A 70 3.52 7.96 -1.23
N TRP A 71 2.78 8.29 -0.18
CA TRP A 71 2.63 9.64 0.31
C TRP A 71 2.96 9.69 1.81
N SER A 72 4.26 9.72 2.10
CA SER A 72 4.81 9.60 3.45
C SER A 72 4.82 10.96 4.17
N PHE A 73 4.22 11.02 5.36
CA PHE A 73 4.12 12.24 6.17
C PHE A 73 4.87 12.18 7.50
N PHE A 74 5.03 11.01 8.14
CA PHE A 74 5.59 10.91 9.50
C PHE A 74 6.45 9.65 9.76
N THR A 75 7.34 9.76 10.76
CA THR A 75 8.12 8.67 11.41
C THR A 75 8.94 7.77 10.47
N ASP A 76 8.80 6.45 10.60
CA ASP A 76 9.40 5.33 9.88
C ASP A 76 9.05 5.28 8.37
N GLN A 77 8.00 6.00 7.97
CA GLN A 77 7.58 6.08 6.56
C GLN A 77 8.64 6.78 5.69
N SER A 78 9.48 7.63 6.30
CA SER A 78 10.62 8.26 5.63
C SER A 78 11.76 7.29 5.29
N THR A 79 11.80 6.10 5.89
CA THR A 79 12.76 5.03 5.57
C THR A 79 12.13 3.95 4.70
N ASN A 80 10.88 3.55 4.99
CA ASN A 80 10.17 2.54 4.21
C ASN A 80 9.98 2.99 2.76
N CYS A 81 9.53 4.23 2.54
CA CYS A 81 9.21 4.74 1.20
C CYS A 81 10.44 4.78 0.26
N PRO A 82 11.61 5.34 0.66
CA PRO A 82 12.80 5.24 -0.18
C PRO A 82 13.25 3.81 -0.42
N TYR A 83 13.17 2.93 0.58
CA TYR A 83 13.61 1.54 0.44
C TYR A 83 12.70 0.76 -0.53
N THR A 84 11.39 0.86 -0.36
CA THR A 84 10.42 0.17 -1.23
C THR A 84 10.37 0.75 -2.65
N CYS A 85 10.61 2.06 -2.81
CA CYS A 85 10.66 2.69 -4.13
C CYS A 85 11.99 2.44 -4.85
N LYS A 86 13.13 2.63 -4.17
CA LYS A 86 14.46 2.64 -4.82
C LYS A 86 15.12 1.28 -4.85
N GLU A 87 14.99 0.48 -3.80
CA GLU A 87 15.63 -0.83 -3.72
C GLU A 87 14.73 -1.93 -4.27
N TRP A 88 13.43 -1.87 -3.94
CA TRP A 88 12.48 -2.93 -4.31
C TRP A 88 11.73 -2.62 -5.60
N GLY A 89 11.68 -1.35 -6.02
CA GLY A 89 11.00 -0.94 -7.25
C GLY A 89 9.49 -1.24 -7.25
N ILE A 90 8.84 -1.29 -6.09
CA ILE A 90 7.44 -1.69 -5.95
C ILE A 90 6.43 -0.53 -5.86
N GLY A 91 6.90 0.71 -6.03
CA GLY A 91 6.03 1.88 -6.10
C GLY A 91 6.77 3.18 -6.40
N MET A 92 6.01 4.27 -6.45
CA MET A 92 6.49 5.61 -6.79
C MET A 92 6.16 6.58 -5.65
N GLU A 93 7.02 7.57 -5.42
CA GLU A 93 6.84 8.55 -4.34
C GLU A 93 6.14 9.82 -4.85
N ILE A 94 5.12 10.27 -4.10
CA ILE A 94 4.50 11.58 -4.28
C ILE A 94 5.34 12.60 -3.52
N ASN A 95 5.63 13.74 -4.17
CA ASN A 95 6.35 14.85 -3.56
C ASN A 95 5.65 15.33 -2.27
N LYS A 96 6.43 15.79 -1.29
CA LYS A 96 5.91 16.38 -0.05
C LYS A 96 5.10 17.66 -0.32
N ASP A 97 5.55 18.46 -1.29
CA ASP A 97 4.80 19.62 -1.79
C ASP A 97 3.79 19.16 -2.85
N VAL A 98 2.63 18.66 -2.40
CA VAL A 98 1.66 18.02 -3.29
C VAL A 98 1.01 19.01 -4.23
N LYS A 99 1.16 18.73 -5.52
CA LYS A 99 0.46 19.44 -6.60
C LYS A 99 -0.46 18.49 -7.34
N ILE A 100 -1.67 18.95 -7.64
CA ILE A 100 -2.70 18.12 -8.29
C ILE A 100 -2.22 17.50 -9.61
N ASN A 101 -1.50 18.28 -10.43
CA ASN A 101 -0.96 17.81 -11.71
C ASN A 101 0.12 16.73 -11.54
N GLU A 102 0.90 16.78 -10.44
CA GLU A 102 1.91 15.76 -10.14
C GLU A 102 1.25 14.45 -9.71
N VAL A 103 0.19 14.53 -8.88
CA VAL A 103 -0.60 13.36 -8.48
C VAL A 103 -1.27 12.72 -9.68
N GLU A 104 -1.90 13.50 -10.56
CA GLU A 104 -2.51 12.97 -11.78
C GLU A 104 -1.48 12.24 -12.64
N LYS A 105 -0.31 12.87 -12.86
CA LYS A 105 0.77 12.27 -13.65
C LYS A 105 1.23 10.94 -13.05
N LEU A 106 1.45 10.88 -11.74
CA LEU A 106 1.88 9.66 -11.06
C LEU A 106 0.82 8.55 -11.09
N VAL A 107 -0.46 8.90 -10.98
CA VAL A 107 -1.55 7.92 -11.12
C VAL A 107 -1.56 7.34 -12.54
N ARG A 108 -1.43 8.17 -13.57
CA ARG A 108 -1.35 7.70 -14.97
C ARG A 108 -0.10 6.86 -15.22
N GLU A 109 1.04 7.28 -14.70
CA GLU A 109 2.31 6.55 -14.80
C GLU A 109 2.19 5.15 -14.21
N LEU A 110 1.62 5.03 -13.00
CA LEU A 110 1.43 3.75 -12.33
C LEU A 110 0.46 2.82 -13.08
N MET A 111 -0.60 3.39 -13.66
CA MET A 111 -1.71 2.63 -14.24
C MET A 111 -1.51 2.24 -15.71
N GLU A 112 -0.84 3.09 -16.51
CA GLU A 112 -0.85 2.99 -17.98
C GLU A 112 0.55 2.93 -18.59
N ALA A 113 1.56 3.51 -17.94
CA ALA A 113 2.90 3.63 -18.51
C ALA A 113 3.77 2.36 -18.31
N ASP A 114 4.85 2.26 -19.07
CA ASP A 114 5.76 1.12 -18.98
C ASP A 114 6.45 1.01 -17.62
N ASN A 115 6.76 2.14 -16.99
CA ASN A 115 7.27 2.20 -15.62
C ASN A 115 6.28 1.60 -14.59
N GLY A 116 4.97 1.82 -14.77
CA GLY A 116 3.92 1.18 -13.96
C GLY A 116 3.87 -0.33 -14.16
N LYS A 117 4.07 -0.82 -15.38
CA LYS A 117 4.17 -2.25 -15.69
C LYS A 117 5.41 -2.89 -15.06
N GLU A 118 6.55 -2.21 -15.13
CA GLU A 118 7.79 -2.63 -14.47
C GLU A 118 7.59 -2.72 -12.95
N THR A 119 7.00 -1.69 -12.36
CA THR A 119 6.64 -1.67 -10.92
C THR A 119 5.75 -2.87 -10.56
N LYS A 120 4.76 -3.19 -11.39
CA LYS A 120 3.88 -4.35 -11.19
C LYS A 120 4.64 -5.68 -11.26
N MET A 121 5.62 -5.81 -12.17
CA MET A 121 6.46 -7.00 -12.26
C MET A 121 7.33 -7.20 -11.03
N ASN A 122 7.97 -6.14 -10.55
CA ASN A 122 8.74 -6.17 -9.31
C ASN A 122 7.87 -6.60 -8.12
N VAL A 123 6.65 -6.06 -8.02
CA VAL A 123 5.69 -6.45 -6.98
C VAL A 123 5.35 -7.95 -7.04
N ILE A 124 5.21 -8.52 -8.23
CA ILE A 124 4.93 -9.96 -8.41
C ILE A 124 6.14 -10.81 -8.01
N GLU A 125 7.36 -10.36 -8.33
CA GLU A 125 8.60 -11.02 -7.90
C GLU A 125 8.73 -11.03 -6.37
N TRP A 126 8.54 -9.88 -5.72
CA TRP A 126 8.56 -9.76 -4.26
C TRP A 126 7.50 -10.62 -3.57
N LYS A 127 6.32 -10.74 -4.17
CA LYS A 127 5.29 -11.68 -3.69
C LYS A 127 5.80 -13.12 -3.73
N GLY A 128 6.42 -13.54 -4.83
CA GLY A 128 7.01 -14.87 -4.96
C GLY A 128 8.05 -15.14 -3.88
N MET A 129 8.97 -14.21 -3.67
CA MET A 129 9.98 -14.32 -2.60
C MET A 129 9.37 -14.43 -1.21
N ALA A 130 8.32 -13.65 -0.93
CA ALA A 130 7.63 -13.71 0.36
C ALA A 130 6.89 -15.06 0.56
N GLN A 131 6.29 -15.60 -0.50
CA GLN A 131 5.67 -16.93 -0.47
C GLN A 131 6.71 -18.03 -0.22
N ASP A 132 7.88 -17.96 -0.86
CA ASP A 132 8.97 -18.90 -0.64
C ASP A 132 9.51 -18.82 0.79
N ALA A 133 9.72 -17.61 1.31
CA ALA A 133 10.18 -17.38 2.68
C ALA A 133 9.22 -17.90 3.75
N THR A 134 7.91 -17.87 3.48
CA THR A 134 6.83 -18.33 4.39
C THR A 134 6.35 -19.75 4.11
N SER A 135 6.93 -20.44 3.14
CA SER A 135 6.64 -21.85 2.86
C SER A 135 7.05 -22.75 4.05
N ALA A 136 6.59 -24.02 4.05
CA ALA A 136 6.85 -24.96 5.15
C ALA A 136 8.34 -25.14 5.49
N ASN A 137 9.25 -24.97 4.51
CA ASN A 137 10.70 -25.04 4.71
C ASN A 137 11.41 -23.69 4.51
N GLY A 138 10.62 -22.61 4.43
CA GLY A 138 11.08 -21.25 4.19
C GLY A 138 11.87 -20.68 5.37
N SER A 139 12.60 -19.60 5.08
CA SER A 139 13.46 -18.93 6.06
C SER A 139 12.66 -18.32 7.22
N SER A 140 11.51 -17.70 6.94
CA SER A 140 10.65 -17.10 7.97
C SER A 140 10.00 -18.15 8.87
N THR A 141 9.56 -19.28 8.30
CA THR A 141 9.00 -20.42 9.06
C THR A 141 10.03 -20.99 10.03
N LYS A 142 11.26 -21.27 9.55
CA LYS A 142 12.37 -21.70 10.40
C LYS A 142 12.72 -20.68 11.48
N GLY A 143 12.69 -19.39 11.14
CA GLY A 143 12.90 -18.30 12.09
C GLY A 143 11.86 -18.31 13.21
N LEU A 144 10.60 -18.53 12.87
CA LEU A 144 9.50 -18.65 13.83
C LEU A 144 9.67 -19.91 14.72
N ASP A 145 10.02 -21.05 14.14
CA ASP A 145 10.25 -22.30 14.89
C ASP A 145 11.40 -22.16 15.90
N ASN A 146 12.48 -21.50 15.49
CA ASN A 146 13.62 -21.21 16.37
C ASN A 146 13.20 -20.28 17.52
N LEU A 147 12.42 -19.24 17.22
CA LEU A 147 11.90 -18.33 18.24
C LEU A 147 10.98 -19.08 19.22
N ALA A 148 10.08 -19.93 18.72
CA ALA A 148 9.20 -20.73 19.55
C ALA A 148 9.99 -21.69 20.46
N SER A 149 11.01 -22.35 19.91
CA SER A 149 11.90 -23.24 20.66
C SER A 149 12.64 -22.50 21.78
N TYR A 150 13.12 -21.29 21.52
CA TYR A 150 13.76 -20.43 22.51
C TYR A 150 12.81 -19.98 23.62
N LEU A 151 11.55 -19.65 23.29
CA LEU A 151 10.57 -19.23 24.29
C LEU A 151 10.05 -20.38 25.16
N LEU A 152 10.20 -21.62 24.72
CA LEU A 152 9.76 -22.82 25.41
C LEU A 152 10.86 -23.53 26.20
N SER A 153 12.11 -23.05 26.13
CA SER A 153 13.26 -23.55 26.92
C SER A 153 13.36 -22.88 28.28
#